data_AF-A0A7Z9VIN8-F1
#
_entry.id   AF-A0A7Z9VIN8-F1
#
_cell.length_a   1.000
_cell.length_b   1.000
_cell.length_c   1.000
_cell.angle_alpha   90.00
_cell.angle_beta   90.00
_cell.angle_gamma   90.00
#
_symmetry.space_group_name_H-M   'P 1'
#
loop_
_entity.id
_entity.type
_entity.pdbx_description
1 polymer ?
#
loop_
_entity_poly.entity_id
_entity_poly.type
_entity_poly.pdbx_seq_one_letter_code
_entity_poly.pdbx_strand_id
1 'polypeptide(L)' 'MNRAELRTLIQEMSFELKQRLENGEDIDTILDEENPFSIFEPFLKPVEYPILIITMVNNFQSETIMDTILDAL' A
#
# COMPACT_ATOMS: atom_id res chain seq x y z
N MET A 1 9.65 10.86 -8.88
CA MET A 1 8.35 10.22 -9.13
C MET A 1 7.27 11.30 -9.08
N ASN A 2 6.39 11.35 -10.07
CA ASN A 2 5.25 12.27 -10.07
C ASN A 2 4.01 11.60 -9.43
N ARG A 3 2.95 12.37 -9.15
CA ARG A 3 1.73 11.86 -8.48
C ARG A 3 1.11 10.68 -9.23
N ALA A 4 1.09 10.69 -10.56
CA ALA A 4 0.52 9.61 -11.35
C ALA A 4 1.37 8.34 -11.26
N GLU A 5 2.69 8.46 -11.31
CA GLU A 5 3.61 7.34 -11.12
C GLU A 5 3.48 6.73 -9.72
N LEU A 6 3.39 7.57 -8.68
CA LEU A 6 3.19 7.11 -7.30
C LEU A 6 1.85 6.37 -7.13
N ARG A 7 0.80 6.91 -7.75
CA ARG A 7 -0.51 6.27 -7.77
C ARG A 7 -0.46 4.89 -8.42
N THR A 8 0.15 4.79 -9.60
CA THR A 8 0.33 3.52 -10.30
C THR A 8 1.12 2.54 -9.46
N LEU A 9 2.21 2.98 -8.82
CA LEU A 9 3.01 2.15 -7.92
C LEU A 9 2.17 1.57 -6.78
N ILE A 10 1.41 2.40 -6.05
CA ILE A 10 0.58 1.93 -4.93
C ILE A 10 -0.48 0.93 -5.44
N GLN A 11 -1.07 1.17 -6.62
CA GLN A 11 -2.06 0.26 -7.21
C GLN A 11 -1.45 -1.09 -7.62
N GLU A 12 -0.28 -1.07 -8.25
CA GLU A 12 0.45 -2.29 -8.65
C GLU A 12 0.83 -3.11 -7.42
N MET A 13 1.39 -2.47 -6.40
CA MET A 13 1.75 -3.15 -5.13
C MET A 13 0.52 -3.68 -4.40
N SER A 14 -0.59 -2.93 -4.37
CA SER A 14 -1.85 -3.40 -3.77
C SER A 14 -2.40 -4.62 -4.51
N PHE A 15 -2.31 -4.63 -5.84
CA PHE A 15 -2.77 -5.74 -6.66
C PHE A 15 -1.90 -6.99 -6.45
N GLU A 16 -0.58 -6.83 -6.45
CA GLU A 16 0.37 -7.92 -6.17
C GLU A 16 0.14 -8.52 -4.78
N LEU A 17 0.04 -7.67 -3.75
CA LEU A 17 -0.25 -8.11 -2.38
C LEU A 17 -1.56 -8.89 -2.31
N LYS A 18 -2.61 -8.39 -2.98
CA LYS A 18 -3.89 -9.10 -3.05
C LYS A 18 -3.74 -10.48 -3.70
N GLN A 19 -3.00 -10.59 -4.81
CA GLN A 19 -2.77 -11.88 -5.48
C GLN A 19 -2.05 -12.87 -4.56
N ARG A 20 -1.02 -12.42 -3.84
CA ARG A 20 -0.31 -13.25 -2.84
C ARG A 20 -1.26 -13.76 -1.75
N LEU A 21 -2.06 -12.88 -1.16
CA LEU A 21 -3.05 -13.23 -0.14
C LEU A 21 -4.15 -14.18 -0.67
N GLU A 22 -4.66 -13.94 -1.88
CA GLU A 22 -5.65 -14.83 -2.53
C GLU A 22 -5.08 -16.22 -2.87
N ASN A 23 -3.77 -16.33 -3.08
CA ASN A 23 -3.06 -17.59 -3.27
C ASN A 23 -2.80 -18.36 -1.96
N GLY A 24 -3.25 -17.82 -0.82
CA GLY A 24 -3.14 -18.46 0.49
C GLY A 24 -1.85 -18.17 1.25
N GLU A 25 -1.07 -17.18 0.79
CA GLU A 25 0.08 -16.69 1.55
C GLU A 25 -0.39 -15.89 2.76
N ASP A 26 0.25 -16.12 3.91
CA ASP A 26 -0.09 -15.41 5.14
C ASP A 26 0.58 -14.03 5.19
N ILE A 27 -0.13 -13.03 5.73
CA ILE A 27 0.39 -11.66 5.80
C ILE A 27 1.67 -11.57 6.66
N ASP A 28 1.80 -12.39 7.71
CA ASP A 28 3.00 -12.41 8.55
C ASP A 28 4.21 -12.90 7.73
N THR A 29 4.03 -13.92 6.88
CA THR A 29 5.08 -14.40 5.95
C THR A 29 5.53 -13.29 5.00
N ILE A 30 4.58 -12.55 4.40
CA ILE A 30 4.89 -11.46 3.48
C ILE A 30 5.68 -10.35 4.18
N LEU A 31 5.29 -9.99 5.40
CA LEU A 31 5.94 -8.96 6.21
C LEU A 31 7.37 -9.36 6.64
N ASP A 32 7.59 -10.64 6.92
CA ASP A 32 8.90 -11.17 7.33
C ASP A 32 9.90 -11.22 6.16
N GLU A 33 9.45 -11.47 4.94
CA GLU A 33 10.31 -11.58 3.76
C GLU A 33 10.66 -10.23 3.13
N GLU A 34 9.63 -9.46 2.79
CA GLU A 34 9.75 -8.25 1.98
C GLU A 34 8.60 -7.31 2.36
N ASN A 35 8.65 -6.73 3.56
CA ASN A 35 7.63 -5.78 4.03
C ASN A 35 7.38 -4.70 2.95
N PRO A 36 6.25 -4.78 2.20
CA PRO A 36 6.03 -3.96 1.01
C PRO A 36 5.71 -2.51 1.39
N PHE A 37 5.38 -2.25 2.65
CA PHE A 37 4.98 -0.94 3.14
C PHE A 37 6.19 -0.07 3.56
N SER A 38 7.33 -0.71 3.81
CA SER A 38 8.55 -0.06 4.34
C SER A 38 9.05 1.11 3.47
N ILE A 39 8.81 1.06 2.15
CA ILE A 39 9.22 2.13 1.24
C ILE A 39 8.47 3.45 1.48
N PHE A 40 7.29 3.40 2.12
CA PHE A 40 6.46 4.57 2.39
C PHE A 40 6.66 5.14 3.80
N GLU A 41 7.25 4.36 4.71
CA GLU A 41 7.46 4.73 6.12
C GLU A 41 8.23 6.07 6.30
N PRO A 42 9.28 6.40 5.52
CA PRO A 42 9.99 7.67 5.67
C PRO A 42 9.18 8.90 5.24
N PHE A 43 8.10 8.71 4.49
CA PHE A 43 7.35 9.79 3.83
C PHE A 43 6.02 10.11 4.52
N LEU A 44 5.46 9.14 5.24
CA LEU A 44 4.16 9.29 5.89
C LEU A 44 4.27 9.69 7.35
N LYS A 45 3.29 10.47 7.83
CA LYS A 45 3.12 10.65 9.27
C LYS A 45 2.62 9.35 9.90
N PRO A 46 2.86 9.15 11.21
CA PRO A 46 2.40 7.95 11.92
C PRO A 46 0.90 7.67 11.82
N VAL A 47 0.07 8.70 11.59
CA VAL A 47 -1.40 8.54 11.42
C VAL A 47 -1.81 8.10 10.01
N GLU A 48 -1.01 8.42 8.99
CA GLU A 48 -1.30 8.11 7.59
C GLU A 48 -0.80 6.70 7.20
N TYR A 49 0.27 6.23 7.86
CA TYR A 49 0.87 4.91 7.58
C TYR A 49 -0.10 3.73 7.77
N PRO A 50 -0.89 3.63 8.87
CA PRO A 50 -1.90 2.57 9.00
C PRO A 50 -3.00 2.64 7.95
N ILE A 51 -3.34 3.85 7.46
CA ILE A 51 -4.36 4.04 6.43
C ILE A 51 -3.87 3.44 5.11
N LEU A 52 -2.60 3.66 4.75
CA LEU A 52 -1.99 3.03 3.59
C LEU A 52 -2.02 1.50 3.70
N ILE A 53 -1.59 0.94 4.84
CA ILE A 53 -1.56 -0.51 5.05
C ILE A 53 -2.95 -1.11 4.85
N ILE A 54 -3.97 -0.57 5.52
CA ILE A 54 -5.35 -1.05 5.40
C ILE A 54 -5.84 -0.94 3.95
N THR A 55 -5.50 0.15 3.26
CA THR A 55 -5.87 0.38 1.86
C THR A 55 -5.27 -0.68 0.94
N MET A 56 -3.98 -0.98 1.09
CA MET A 56 -3.28 -1.96 0.26
C MET A 56 -3.73 -3.39 0.55
N VAL A 57 -3.82 -3.77 1.84
CA VAL A 57 -4.24 -5.13 2.26
C VAL A 57 -5.66 -5.45 1.81
N ASN A 58 -6.58 -4.48 1.91
CA ASN A 58 -7.96 -4.67 1.46
C ASN A 58 -8.16 -4.37 -0.04
N ASN A 59 -7.09 -3.97 -0.73
CA ASN A 59 -7.11 -3.53 -2.12
C ASN A 59 -8.23 -2.50 -2.39
N PHE A 60 -8.36 -1.51 -1.52
CA PHE A 60 -9.36 -0.45 -1.68
C PHE A 60 -8.98 0.46 -2.86
N GLN A 61 -9.84 0.48 -3.87
CA GLN A 61 -9.66 1.30 -5.09
C GLN A 61 -10.46 2.62 -5.02
N SER A 62 -10.68 3.16 -3.81
CA SER A 62 -11.40 4.42 -3.64
C SER A 62 -10.52 5.58 -4.08
N GLU A 63 -11.01 6.37 -5.04
CA GLU A 63 -10.37 7.61 -5.49
C GLU A 63 -10.07 8.55 -4.31
N THR A 64 -11.05 8.75 -3.42
CA THR A 64 -10.90 9.65 -2.28
C THR A 64 -9.82 9.20 -1.30
N ILE A 65 -9.74 7.90 -1.02
CA ILE A 65 -8.71 7.34 -0.13
C ILE A 65 -7.34 7.45 -0.80
N MET A 66 -7.24 7.10 -2.09
CA MET A 66 -6.01 7.20 -2.85
C MET A 66 -5.51 8.65 -2.91
N ASP A 67 -6.38 9.61 -3.19
CA ASP A 67 -6.01 11.02 -3.19
C ASP A 67 -5.53 11.49 -1.81
N THR A 68 -6.16 11.05 -0.73
CA THR A 68 -5.73 11.36 0.64
C THR A 68 -4.33 10.82 0.93
N ILE A 69 -4.03 9.59 0.48
CA ILE A 69 -2.71 8.97 0.63
C ILE A 69 -1.66 9.72 -0.22
N LEU A 70 -2.00 10.06 -1.46
CA LEU A 70 -1.10 10.79 -2.36
C LEU A 70 -0.86 12.24 -1.94
N ASP A 71 -1.77 12.85 -1.18
CA ASP A 71 -1.60 14.18 -0.58
C ASP A 71 -0.70 14.15 0.66
N ALA A 72 -0.56 12.99 1.29
CA ALA A 72 0.27 12.76 2.46
C ALA A 72 1.74 12.40 2.12
N LEU A 73 1.98 11.88 0.90
CA LEU A 73 3.28 11.46 0.36
C LEU A 73 3.98 12.58 -0.41
#